data_AF-A0A3C1YSB1-F1
#
_entry.id   AF-A0A3C1YSB1-F1
#
_cell.length_a   1.000
_cell.length_b   1.000
_cell.length_c   1.000
_cell.angle_alpha   90.00
_cell.angle_beta   90.00
_cell.angle_gamma   90.00
#
_symmetry.space_group_name_H-M   'P 1'
#
loop_
_entity.id
_entity.type
_entity.pdbx_description
1 polymer ?
#
loop_
_entity_poly.entity_id
_entity_poly.type
_entity_poly.pdbx_seq_one_letter_code
_entity_poly.pdbx_strand_id
1 'polypeptide(L)'
;MRSKQILLISMIMQSFVLGQLEFPSSELPKDTVATIGSQIISARDFLERFELMPWPKKDMKERIEYTKLEFLQSMVAEKLLAMEARQENIGTDSGTLSMQRNLEHMFVRDEFYKREVLPKISVPSQEISIGLKRIPYEIEVQIMGILSKKEGELLRKKIVQSKNKNIVFNYFIDSLYVPLDTLTVGYGFGNTLVEDVVFSIGKDSISNPIEIDPLGWVMFRLMQKKSNEQLMRLSHPDRLRKVENIIKQRKEDSIATTVFASVTSPQRAEANPELFLMLADSITAMMKADSAAYFSKGMYVFPSTAVTELQKKFASRRNDHFITIASGNLSVGEVLVGLGNNNVGFPSLKLEQIRSVLNNNIKTVIQNELLSREGLKRNLQQTENVRHDISTWLDNRKSLLMLRAIIDTVQISNEEIENEYQQHPEQYGA
;
A
#
# COMPACT_ATOMS: atom_id res chain seq x y z
N MET A 1 -10.65 -1.90 -36.55
CA MET A 1 -10.90 -1.64 -35.11
C MET A 1 -9.69 -2.12 -34.31
N ARG A 2 -8.73 -1.24 -34.03
CA ARG A 2 -7.58 -1.55 -33.17
C ARG A 2 -7.79 -0.79 -31.86
N SER A 3 -8.10 -1.49 -30.77
CA SER A 3 -8.13 -0.89 -29.43
C SER A 3 -6.70 -0.56 -29.01
N LYS A 4 -6.34 0.72 -29.05
CA LYS A 4 -5.15 1.22 -28.37
C LYS A 4 -5.54 1.46 -26.91
N GLN A 5 -5.27 0.47 -26.06
CA GLN A 5 -5.18 0.72 -24.62
C GLN A 5 -3.86 1.45 -24.37
N ILE A 6 -3.93 2.76 -24.11
CA ILE A 6 -2.80 3.52 -23.61
C ILE A 6 -2.82 3.34 -22.09
N LEU A 7 -1.82 2.61 -21.60
CA LEU A 7 -1.59 2.36 -20.19
C LEU A 7 -1.11 3.67 -19.54
N LEU A 8 -1.99 4.32 -18.77
CA LEU A 8 -1.58 5.33 -17.81
C LEU A 8 -0.72 4.62 -16.75
N ILE A 9 0.59 4.84 -16.78
CA ILE A 9 1.49 4.35 -15.74
C ILE A 9 1.22 5.19 -14.49
N SER A 10 0.25 4.73 -13.69
CA SER A 10 0.12 5.15 -12.31
C SER A 10 1.35 4.64 -11.58
N MET A 11 2.30 5.53 -11.31
CA MET A 11 3.34 5.29 -10.32
C MET A 11 2.65 5.32 -8.95
N ILE A 12 1.99 4.21 -8.61
CA ILE A 12 1.49 3.97 -7.27
C ILE A 12 2.75 3.88 -6.40
N MET A 13 3.09 4.97 -5.71
CA MET A 13 3.79 4.84 -4.43
C MET A 13 2.92 3.90 -3.61
N GLN A 14 3.26 2.62 -3.58
CA GLN A 14 2.68 1.69 -2.64
C GLN A 14 3.32 2.02 -1.29
N SER A 15 2.84 3.11 -0.71
CA SER A 15 2.82 3.29 0.72
C SER A 15 2.02 2.09 1.24
N PHE A 16 2.71 1.06 1.74
CA PHE A 16 2.15 0.27 2.83
C PHE A 16 2.08 1.20 4.04
N VAL A 17 1.13 2.13 3.98
CA VAL A 17 0.60 2.82 5.14
C VAL A 17 -0.49 1.88 5.63
N LEU A 18 -0.24 1.22 6.76
CA LEU A 18 -1.27 0.60 7.60
C LEU A 18 -2.20 1.71 8.13
N GLY A 19 -2.90 2.39 7.23
CA GLY A 19 -3.74 3.53 7.56
C GLY A 19 -5.00 3.48 6.74
N GLN A 20 -5.95 2.68 7.20
CA GLN A 20 -7.38 3.00 7.17
C GLN A 20 -8.08 2.32 8.35
N LEU A 21 -7.66 2.64 9.57
CA LEU A 21 -8.56 2.66 10.72
C LEU A 21 -8.30 3.99 11.43
N GLU A 22 -9.29 4.89 11.35
CA GLU A 22 -9.32 6.11 12.14
C GLU A 22 -9.50 5.69 13.61
N PHE A 23 -8.40 5.38 14.29
CA PHE A 23 -8.42 5.54 15.74
C PHE A 23 -8.49 7.04 16.01
N PRO A 24 -9.44 7.51 16.86
CA PRO A 24 -9.45 8.90 17.26
C PRO A 24 -8.06 9.29 17.78
N SER A 25 -7.64 10.51 17.49
CA SER A 25 -6.35 11.11 17.90
C SER A 25 -6.10 11.18 19.41
N SER A 26 -6.92 10.50 20.22
CA SER A 26 -6.68 10.22 21.62
C SER A 26 -5.77 8.98 21.73
N GLU A 27 -4.76 9.05 22.60
CA GLU A 27 -4.05 7.85 23.02
C GLU A 27 -5.06 6.76 23.40
N LEU A 28 -4.88 5.55 22.88
CA LEU A 28 -5.75 4.43 23.22
C LEU A 28 -5.73 4.20 24.74
N PRO A 29 -6.86 3.82 25.36
CA PRO A 29 -6.89 3.56 26.79
C PRO A 29 -5.82 2.54 27.18
N LYS A 30 -5.01 2.87 28.19
CA LYS A 30 -3.97 1.97 28.73
C LYS A 30 -4.49 1.10 29.88
N ASP A 31 -5.80 1.12 30.12
CA ASP A 31 -6.43 0.38 31.21
C ASP A 31 -6.18 -1.12 31.08
N THR A 32 -5.99 -1.79 32.22
CA THR A 32 -5.78 -3.25 32.24
C THR A 32 -7.11 -3.96 32.02
N VAL A 33 -7.20 -4.77 30.96
CA VAL A 33 -8.36 -5.61 30.65
C VAL A 33 -8.21 -7.02 31.20
N ALA A 34 -6.98 -7.53 31.29
CA ALA A 34 -6.68 -8.80 31.95
C ALA A 34 -5.24 -8.84 32.48
N THR A 35 -4.99 -9.72 33.46
CA THR A 35 -3.67 -9.99 34.05
C THR A 35 -3.35 -11.47 33.93
N ILE A 36 -2.16 -11.80 33.41
CA ILE A 36 -1.65 -13.16 33.26
C ILE A 36 -0.29 -13.25 33.95
N GLY A 37 -0.27 -13.73 35.20
CA GLY A 37 0.92 -13.70 36.03
C GLY A 37 1.44 -12.26 36.18
N SER A 38 2.65 -11.99 35.67
CA SER A 38 3.26 -10.65 35.65
C SER A 38 3.00 -9.85 34.37
N GLN A 39 2.28 -10.39 33.39
CA GLN A 39 1.93 -9.70 32.14
C GLN A 39 0.52 -9.14 32.19
N ILE A 40 0.29 -8.05 31.45
CA ILE A 40 -1.03 -7.42 31.31
C ILE A 40 -1.49 -7.52 29.85
N ILE A 41 -2.80 -7.56 29.65
CA ILE A 41 -3.45 -7.20 28.40
C ILE A 41 -4.11 -5.86 28.64
N SER A 42 -3.65 -4.84 27.93
CA SER A 42 -4.22 -3.49 28.01
C SER A 42 -5.43 -3.33 27.08
N ALA A 43 -6.23 -2.30 27.30
CA ALA A 43 -7.33 -1.94 26.41
C ALA A 43 -6.84 -1.54 25.02
N ARG A 44 -5.64 -0.95 24.92
CA ARG A 44 -4.95 -0.74 23.64
C ARG A 44 -4.71 -2.06 22.92
N ASP A 45 -4.11 -3.05 23.59
CA ASP A 45 -3.79 -4.35 22.98
C ASP A 45 -5.06 -5.03 22.46
N PHE A 46 -6.13 -4.96 23.26
CA PHE A 46 -7.43 -5.54 22.92
C PHE A 46 -8.05 -4.83 21.70
N LEU A 47 -8.15 -3.50 21.74
CA LEU A 47 -8.81 -2.73 20.68
C LEU A 47 -8.06 -2.83 19.35
N GLU A 48 -6.75 -2.66 19.36
CA GLU A 48 -5.94 -2.75 18.12
C GLU A 48 -6.16 -4.09 17.44
N ARG A 49 -6.08 -5.20 18.19
CA ARG A 49 -6.20 -6.53 17.61
C ARG A 49 -7.65 -6.92 17.31
N PHE A 50 -8.60 -6.60 18.18
CA PHE A 50 -10.00 -6.91 17.95
C PHE A 50 -10.51 -6.20 16.70
N GLU A 51 -10.12 -4.95 16.49
CA GLU A 51 -10.54 -4.17 15.32
C GLU A 51 -9.89 -4.65 14.02
N LEU A 52 -8.62 -5.05 14.05
CA LEU A 52 -7.84 -5.42 12.87
C LEU A 52 -7.93 -6.90 12.48
N MET A 53 -8.26 -7.79 13.41
CA MET A 53 -8.32 -9.23 13.12
C MET A 53 -9.71 -9.63 12.63
N PRO A 54 -9.81 -10.41 11.53
CA PRO A 54 -11.06 -11.04 11.15
C PRO A 54 -11.41 -12.06 12.24
N TRP A 55 -12.54 -11.86 12.91
CA TRP A 55 -13.03 -12.76 13.95
C TRP A 55 -14.47 -13.19 13.64
N PRO A 56 -14.81 -14.49 13.75
CA PRO A 56 -16.16 -14.97 13.46
C PRO A 56 -17.20 -14.21 14.28
N LYS A 57 -18.31 -13.83 13.63
CA LYS A 57 -19.47 -13.19 14.29
C LYS A 57 -19.17 -11.82 14.93
N LYS A 58 -18.03 -11.19 14.62
CA LYS A 58 -17.69 -9.84 15.09
C LYS A 58 -18.71 -8.78 14.65
N ASP A 59 -19.35 -8.95 13.50
CA ASP A 59 -20.36 -8.02 12.98
C ASP A 59 -21.77 -8.25 13.57
N MET A 60 -21.97 -9.31 14.36
CA MET A 60 -23.27 -9.64 14.97
C MET A 60 -23.46 -8.85 16.27
N LYS A 61 -24.18 -7.73 16.21
CA LYS A 61 -24.43 -6.82 17.35
C LYS A 61 -24.92 -7.54 18.61
N GLU A 62 -25.79 -8.54 18.47
CA GLU A 62 -26.38 -9.29 19.59
C GLU A 62 -25.35 -10.17 20.33
N ARG A 63 -24.24 -10.52 19.68
CA ARG A 63 -23.19 -11.38 20.23
C ARG A 63 -21.91 -10.64 20.55
N ILE A 64 -21.83 -9.33 20.29
CA ILE A 64 -20.58 -8.58 20.34
C ILE A 64 -19.85 -8.71 21.68
N GLU A 65 -20.58 -8.67 22.80
CA GLU A 65 -19.98 -8.78 24.14
C GLU A 65 -19.42 -10.19 24.40
N TYR A 66 -20.12 -11.23 23.95
CA TYR A 66 -19.63 -12.60 24.02
C TYR A 66 -18.41 -12.80 23.10
N THR A 67 -18.45 -12.26 21.89
CA THR A 67 -17.34 -12.29 20.93
C THR A 67 -16.10 -11.58 21.47
N LYS A 68 -16.26 -10.44 22.15
CA LYS A 68 -15.17 -9.74 22.85
C LYS A 68 -14.56 -10.60 23.94
N LEU A 69 -15.38 -11.31 24.71
CA LEU A 69 -14.90 -12.21 25.76
C LEU A 69 -14.11 -13.39 25.19
N GLU A 70 -14.62 -14.07 24.16
CA GLU A 70 -13.89 -15.16 23.47
C GLU A 70 -12.57 -14.66 22.88
N PHE A 71 -12.57 -13.47 22.28
CA PHE A 71 -11.36 -12.86 21.76
C PHE A 71 -10.34 -12.59 22.88
N LEU A 72 -10.77 -12.02 24.01
CA LEU A 72 -9.91 -11.80 25.17
C LEU A 72 -9.31 -13.11 25.68
N GLN A 73 -10.11 -14.18 25.76
CA GLN A 73 -9.64 -15.52 26.14
C GLN A 73 -8.57 -16.05 25.17
N SER A 74 -8.74 -15.80 23.87
CA SER A 74 -7.73 -16.17 22.87
C SER A 74 -6.42 -15.41 23.06
N MET A 75 -6.48 -14.12 23.41
CA MET A 75 -5.29 -13.32 23.73
C MET A 75 -4.60 -13.82 25.01
N VAL A 76 -5.38 -14.20 26.03
CA VAL A 76 -4.86 -14.81 27.27
C VAL A 76 -4.13 -16.11 26.94
N ALA A 77 -4.72 -16.99 26.14
CA ALA A 77 -4.10 -18.24 25.71
C ALA A 77 -2.81 -18.00 24.91
N GLU A 78 -2.82 -17.03 23.98
CA GLU A 78 -1.63 -16.64 23.22
C GLU A 78 -0.49 -16.19 24.16
N LYS A 79 -0.80 -15.36 25.16
CA LYS A 79 0.20 -14.86 26.12
C LYS A 79 0.77 -16.00 26.97
N LEU A 80 -0.05 -16.93 27.44
CA LEU A 80 0.40 -18.11 28.17
C LEU A 80 1.36 -18.95 27.32
N LEU A 81 1.00 -19.26 26.07
CA LEU A 81 1.86 -20.01 25.15
C LEU A 81 3.17 -19.27 24.85
N ALA A 82 3.11 -17.94 24.68
CA ALA A 82 4.32 -17.13 24.49
C ALA A 82 5.21 -17.10 25.73
N MET A 83 4.63 -17.14 26.94
CA MET A 83 5.39 -17.25 28.19
C MET A 83 6.10 -18.60 28.28
N GLU A 84 5.39 -19.69 27.98
CA GLU A 84 5.94 -21.04 27.95
C GLU A 84 7.08 -21.16 26.92
N ALA A 85 6.86 -20.68 25.69
CA ALA A 85 7.92 -20.65 24.67
C ALA A 85 9.19 -19.92 25.14
N ARG A 86 9.06 -18.85 25.95
CA ARG A 86 10.24 -18.16 26.50
C ARG A 86 10.97 -19.04 27.52
N GLN A 87 10.25 -19.79 28.35
CA GLN A 87 10.85 -20.71 29.32
C GLN A 87 11.60 -21.84 28.60
N GLU A 88 11.02 -22.38 27.53
CA GLU A 88 11.59 -23.44 26.70
C GLU A 88 12.60 -22.95 25.64
N ASN A 89 12.97 -21.66 25.66
CA ASN A 89 13.85 -21.02 24.68
C ASN A 89 13.39 -21.16 23.20
N ILE A 90 12.10 -21.42 22.98
CA ILE A 90 11.47 -21.49 21.66
C ILE A 90 11.36 -20.08 21.05
N GLY A 91 11.63 -19.98 19.75
CA GLY A 91 11.64 -18.71 19.03
C GLY A 91 12.91 -17.88 19.22
N THR A 92 14.04 -18.54 19.51
CA THR A 92 15.39 -17.94 19.52
C THR A 92 16.20 -18.30 18.29
N ASP A 93 15.59 -19.02 17.34
CA ASP A 93 16.22 -19.45 16.10
C ASP A 93 16.53 -18.28 15.16
N SER A 94 17.44 -18.50 14.22
CA SER A 94 17.87 -17.49 13.23
C SER A 94 16.71 -16.93 12.40
N GLY A 95 15.65 -17.70 12.16
CA GLY A 95 14.45 -17.25 11.46
C GLY A 95 13.64 -16.24 12.28
N THR A 96 13.43 -16.54 13.56
CA THR A 96 12.74 -15.62 14.48
C THR A 96 13.54 -14.34 14.72
N LEU A 97 14.88 -14.43 14.84
CA LEU A 97 15.74 -13.24 14.95
C LEU A 97 15.73 -12.39 13.67
N SER A 98 15.70 -13.02 12.50
CA SER A 98 15.56 -12.30 11.23
C SER A 98 14.20 -11.60 11.13
N MET A 99 13.12 -12.25 11.57
CA MET A 99 11.79 -11.65 11.66
C MET A 99 11.80 -10.43 12.59
N GLN A 100 12.41 -10.54 13.77
CA GLN A 100 12.53 -9.43 14.72
C GLN A 100 13.20 -8.21 14.08
N ARG A 101 14.34 -8.40 13.40
CA ARG A 101 15.04 -7.30 12.72
C ARG A 101 14.18 -6.65 11.63
N ASN A 102 13.45 -7.45 10.86
CA ASN A 102 12.55 -6.93 9.84
C ASN A 102 11.39 -6.12 10.44
N LEU A 103 10.81 -6.60 11.54
CA LEU A 103 9.76 -5.88 12.27
C LEU A 103 10.30 -4.56 12.84
N GLU A 104 11.51 -4.56 13.40
CA GLU A 104 12.15 -3.34 13.90
C GLU A 104 12.30 -2.30 12.79
N HIS A 105 12.88 -2.65 11.65
CA HIS A 105 13.01 -1.71 10.52
C HIS A 105 11.64 -1.19 10.05
N MET A 106 10.63 -2.07 9.99
CA MET A 106 9.26 -1.68 9.60
C MET A 106 8.63 -0.69 10.57
N PHE A 107 8.62 -0.98 11.87
CA PHE A 107 8.00 -0.13 12.89
C PHE A 107 8.79 1.15 13.15
N VAL A 108 10.12 1.13 13.01
CA VAL A 108 10.94 2.34 13.05
C VAL A 108 10.59 3.29 11.91
N ARG A 109 10.36 2.76 10.69
CA ARG A 109 9.92 3.57 9.55
C ARG A 109 8.52 4.15 9.79
N ASP A 110 7.61 3.37 10.35
CA ASP A 110 6.26 3.83 10.72
C ASP A 110 6.30 4.92 11.80
N GLU A 111 7.10 4.75 12.85
CA GLU A 111 7.29 5.77 13.89
C GLU A 111 7.97 7.04 13.33
N PHE A 112 8.93 6.89 12.42
CA PHE A 112 9.54 8.02 11.70
C PHE A 112 8.47 8.79 10.92
N TYR A 113 7.61 8.07 10.19
CA TYR A 113 6.50 8.64 9.45
C TYR A 113 5.51 9.40 10.35
N LYS A 114 5.08 8.76 11.45
CA LYS A 114 4.17 9.36 12.44
C LYS A 114 4.70 10.65 13.04
N ARG A 115 6.02 10.79 13.20
CA ARG A 115 6.65 12.00 13.75
C ARG A 115 6.90 13.07 12.70
N GLU A 116 7.31 12.68 11.51
CA GLU A 116 7.80 13.62 10.49
C GLU A 116 6.75 14.03 9.47
N VAL A 117 5.69 13.26 9.28
CA VAL A 117 4.66 13.53 8.27
C VAL A 117 3.36 13.96 8.93
N LEU A 118 2.79 13.13 9.80
CA LEU A 118 1.42 13.36 10.33
C LEU A 118 1.23 14.73 11.01
N PRO A 119 2.14 15.23 11.86
CA PRO A 119 1.92 16.51 12.55
C PRO A 119 1.94 17.73 11.61
N LYS A 120 2.46 17.56 10.39
CA LYS A 120 2.53 18.63 9.37
C LYS A 120 1.25 18.68 8.52
N ILE A 121 0.35 17.72 8.66
CA ILE A 121 -0.91 17.69 7.91
C ILE A 121 -1.92 18.62 8.59
N SER A 122 -2.42 19.59 7.82
CA SER A 122 -3.51 20.47 8.23
C SER A 122 -4.53 20.54 7.12
N VAL A 123 -5.83 20.51 7.45
CA VAL A 123 -6.94 20.56 6.49
C VAL A 123 -7.68 21.89 6.67
N PRO A 124 -7.36 22.93 5.87
CA PRO A 124 -8.00 24.24 6.01
C PRO A 124 -9.46 24.20 5.59
N SER A 125 -10.32 24.96 6.29
CA SER A 125 -11.77 25.05 5.98
C SER A 125 -12.05 25.55 4.56
N GLN A 126 -11.14 26.34 3.98
CA GLN A 126 -11.25 26.80 2.58
C GLN A 126 -11.15 25.63 1.60
N GLU A 127 -10.22 24.70 1.82
CA GLU A 127 -10.06 23.51 0.97
C GLU A 127 -11.28 22.59 1.10
N ILE A 128 -11.80 22.43 2.32
CA ILE A 128 -13.06 21.71 2.57
C ILE A 128 -14.22 22.34 1.78
N SER A 129 -14.36 23.66 1.81
CA SER A 129 -15.41 24.36 1.08
C SER A 129 -15.30 24.14 -0.44
N ILE A 130 -14.08 24.15 -0.98
CA ILE A 130 -13.83 23.86 -2.40
C ILE A 130 -14.20 22.40 -2.70
N GLY A 131 -13.76 21.45 -1.88
CA GLY A 131 -14.06 20.03 -2.03
C GLY A 131 -15.56 19.74 -1.98
N LEU A 132 -16.29 20.32 -1.03
CA LEU A 132 -17.75 20.17 -0.90
C LEU A 132 -18.51 20.72 -2.12
N LYS A 133 -17.98 21.73 -2.80
CA LYS A 133 -18.56 22.24 -4.06
C LYS A 133 -18.29 21.33 -5.26
N ARG A 134 -17.17 20.60 -5.24
CA ARG A 134 -16.72 19.77 -6.36
C ARG A 134 -17.20 18.32 -6.26
N ILE A 135 -17.25 17.75 -5.06
CA ILE A 135 -17.59 16.34 -4.79
C ILE A 135 -18.93 15.87 -5.38
N PRO A 136 -19.98 16.71 -5.57
CA PRO A 136 -21.22 16.28 -6.21
C PRO A 136 -21.11 16.00 -7.70
N TYR A 137 -20.01 16.37 -8.35
CA TYR A 137 -19.93 16.43 -9.80
C TYR A 137 -18.82 15.57 -10.37
N GLU A 138 -19.11 15.02 -11.55
CA GLU A 138 -18.14 14.42 -12.45
C GLU A 138 -18.13 15.22 -13.74
N ILE A 139 -16.94 15.48 -14.26
CA ILE A 139 -16.73 16.25 -15.47
C ILE A 139 -16.12 15.34 -16.52
N GLU A 140 -16.87 15.10 -17.58
CA GLU A 140 -16.43 14.38 -18.76
C GLU A 140 -15.72 15.36 -19.70
N VAL A 141 -14.45 15.07 -20.00
CA VAL A 141 -13.59 15.89 -20.84
C VAL A 141 -12.94 15.07 -21.94
N GLN A 142 -12.75 15.69 -23.10
CA GLN A 142 -11.89 15.15 -24.16
C GLN A 142 -10.48 15.72 -23.99
N ILE A 143 -9.48 14.85 -23.99
CA ILE A 143 -8.06 15.21 -23.92
C ILE A 143 -7.56 15.48 -25.34
N MET A 144 -6.97 16.64 -25.55
CA MET A 144 -6.40 17.07 -26.82
C MET A 144 -4.90 17.33 -26.62
N GLY A 145 -4.05 16.57 -27.31
CA GLY A 145 -2.61 16.83 -27.34
C GLY A 145 -2.31 18.04 -28.23
N ILE A 146 -1.45 18.94 -27.76
CA ILE A 146 -1.02 20.16 -28.47
C ILE A 146 0.51 20.21 -28.53
N LEU A 147 1.10 20.87 -29.53
CA LEU A 147 2.56 20.85 -29.71
C LEU A 147 3.28 21.77 -28.72
N SER A 148 2.66 22.88 -28.33
CA SER A 148 3.25 23.83 -27.39
C SER A 148 2.22 24.64 -26.61
N LYS A 149 2.64 25.17 -25.47
CA LYS A 149 1.84 26.11 -24.66
C LYS A 149 1.29 27.29 -25.48
N LYS A 150 2.13 27.90 -26.33
CA LYS A 150 1.78 29.09 -27.12
C LYS A 150 0.65 28.80 -28.12
N GLU A 151 0.69 27.64 -28.77
CA GLU A 151 -0.37 27.22 -29.69
C GLU A 151 -1.66 26.90 -28.95
N GLY A 152 -1.57 26.25 -27.79
CA GLY A 152 -2.73 26.00 -26.92
C GLY A 152 -3.41 27.28 -26.44
N GLU A 153 -2.62 28.29 -26.06
CA GLU A 153 -3.14 29.61 -25.67
C GLU A 153 -3.84 30.32 -26.85
N LEU A 154 -3.27 30.25 -28.05
CA LEU A 154 -3.88 30.80 -29.26
C LEU A 154 -5.20 30.09 -29.58
N LEU A 155 -5.22 28.76 -29.50
CA LEU A 155 -6.42 27.94 -29.72
C LEU A 155 -7.51 28.29 -28.69
N ARG A 156 -7.16 28.36 -27.40
CA ARG A 156 -8.09 28.77 -26.34
C ARG A 156 -8.69 30.14 -26.64
N LYS A 157 -7.86 31.12 -27.00
CA LYS A 157 -8.34 32.48 -27.30
C LYS A 157 -9.36 32.46 -28.44
N LYS A 158 -9.08 31.73 -29.53
CA LYS A 158 -10.00 31.59 -30.67
C LYS A 158 -11.32 30.92 -30.29
N ILE A 159 -11.28 29.89 -29.43
CA ILE A 159 -12.48 29.16 -28.99
C ILE A 159 -13.34 30.02 -28.06
N VAL A 160 -12.73 30.65 -27.05
CA VAL A 160 -13.44 31.46 -26.06
C VAL A 160 -14.10 32.68 -26.72
N GLN A 161 -13.48 33.26 -27.76
CA GLN A 161 -14.03 34.41 -28.50
C GLN A 161 -15.06 34.02 -29.57
N SER A 162 -15.20 32.74 -29.91
CA SER A 162 -16.08 32.30 -30.99
C SER A 162 -17.54 32.15 -30.53
N LYS A 163 -18.46 32.67 -31.35
CA LYS A 163 -19.91 32.42 -31.19
C LYS A 163 -20.30 30.97 -31.47
N ASN A 164 -19.52 30.26 -32.29
CA ASN A 164 -19.74 28.84 -32.59
C ASN A 164 -18.47 28.04 -32.29
N LYS A 165 -18.35 27.66 -31.02
CA LYS A 165 -17.18 26.92 -30.49
C LYS A 165 -16.96 25.60 -31.23
N ASN A 166 -18.02 24.87 -31.58
CA ASN A 166 -17.93 23.56 -32.23
C ASN A 166 -17.31 23.64 -33.63
N ILE A 167 -17.58 24.70 -34.40
CA ILE A 167 -16.93 24.90 -35.71
C ILE A 167 -15.44 25.11 -35.54
N VAL A 168 -15.03 25.93 -34.56
CA VAL A 168 -13.61 26.19 -34.29
C VAL A 168 -12.90 24.91 -33.85
N PHE A 169 -13.54 24.10 -33.00
CA PHE A 169 -13.02 22.78 -32.65
C PHE A 169 -12.83 21.92 -33.89
N ASN A 170 -13.88 21.68 -34.68
CA ASN A 170 -13.82 20.78 -35.83
C ASN A 170 -12.80 21.23 -36.89
N TYR A 171 -12.63 22.55 -37.08
CA TYR A 171 -11.62 23.10 -37.99
C TYR A 171 -10.18 22.77 -37.58
N PHE A 172 -9.93 22.66 -36.27
CA PHE A 172 -8.59 22.42 -35.74
C PHE A 172 -8.29 20.94 -35.42
N ILE A 173 -9.30 20.05 -35.45
CA ILE A 173 -9.14 18.58 -35.28
C ILE A 173 -8.11 18.03 -36.27
N ASP A 174 -8.11 18.54 -37.51
CA ASP A 174 -7.29 17.98 -38.59
C ASP A 174 -5.91 18.65 -38.74
N SER A 175 -5.62 19.70 -37.96
CA SER A 175 -4.43 20.55 -38.20
C SER A 175 -3.57 20.91 -36.98
N LEU A 176 -4.13 21.01 -35.77
CA LEU A 176 -3.39 21.55 -34.60
C LEU A 176 -3.43 20.67 -33.34
N TYR A 177 -4.24 19.61 -33.31
CA TYR A 177 -4.28 18.72 -32.14
C TYR A 177 -4.69 17.30 -32.48
N VAL A 178 -4.25 16.35 -31.66
CA VAL A 178 -4.65 14.94 -31.77
C VAL A 178 -5.61 14.63 -30.62
N PRO A 179 -6.87 14.23 -30.88
CA PRO A 179 -7.72 13.71 -29.82
C PRO A 179 -7.08 12.44 -29.28
N LEU A 180 -6.73 12.46 -27.99
CA LEU A 180 -6.05 11.33 -27.35
C LEU A 180 -7.08 10.36 -26.80
N ASP A 181 -7.95 10.84 -25.91
CA ASP A 181 -8.94 10.03 -25.20
C ASP A 181 -10.05 10.90 -24.58
N THR A 182 -11.06 10.25 -24.01
CA THR A 182 -12.07 10.87 -23.13
C THR A 182 -11.86 10.42 -21.70
N LEU A 183 -12.03 11.34 -20.75
CA LEU A 183 -11.79 11.11 -19.34
C LEU A 183 -12.94 11.66 -18.49
N THR A 184 -13.37 10.89 -17.49
CA THR A 184 -14.30 11.36 -16.47
C THR A 184 -13.51 11.72 -15.21
N VAL A 185 -13.57 12.98 -14.81
CA VAL A 185 -12.84 13.52 -13.66
C VAL A 185 -13.82 13.90 -12.56
N GLY A 186 -13.74 13.21 -11.42
CA GLY A 186 -14.44 13.55 -10.18
C GLY A 186 -13.50 14.15 -9.14
N TYR A 187 -14.04 14.62 -8.02
CA TYR A 187 -13.21 15.01 -6.88
C TYR A 187 -12.57 13.78 -6.25
N GLY A 188 -11.24 13.75 -6.18
CA GLY A 188 -10.47 12.59 -5.76
C GLY A 188 -9.88 11.76 -6.92
N PHE A 189 -9.82 12.32 -8.14
CA PHE A 189 -9.35 11.62 -9.35
C PHE A 189 -7.88 11.13 -9.30
N GLY A 190 -7.10 11.56 -8.29
CA GLY A 190 -5.72 11.14 -8.05
C GLY A 190 -4.69 12.15 -8.57
N ASN A 191 -4.86 12.68 -9.78
CA ASN A 191 -4.03 13.78 -10.27
C ASN A 191 -4.68 15.15 -9.96
N THR A 192 -4.22 15.80 -8.90
CA THR A 192 -4.75 17.09 -8.43
C THR A 192 -4.62 18.20 -9.48
N LEU A 193 -3.53 18.23 -10.25
CA LEU A 193 -3.34 19.22 -11.31
C LEU A 193 -4.41 19.07 -12.40
N VAL A 194 -4.64 17.84 -12.87
CA VAL A 194 -5.70 17.54 -13.85
C VAL A 194 -7.07 17.89 -13.29
N GLU A 195 -7.35 17.50 -12.05
CA GLU A 195 -8.61 17.82 -11.38
C GLU A 195 -8.85 19.33 -11.31
N ASP A 196 -7.89 20.10 -10.80
CA ASP A 196 -8.02 21.56 -10.68
C ASP A 196 -8.27 22.22 -12.03
N VAL A 197 -7.54 21.78 -13.06
CA VAL A 197 -7.68 22.31 -14.41
C VAL A 197 -9.07 21.99 -14.97
N VAL A 198 -9.54 20.76 -14.82
CA VAL A 198 -10.86 20.34 -15.33
C VAL A 198 -12.00 21.04 -14.59
N PHE A 199 -11.93 21.16 -13.27
CA PHE A 199 -12.93 21.91 -12.49
C PHE A 199 -12.88 23.42 -12.75
N SER A 200 -11.77 23.96 -13.26
CA SER A 200 -11.64 25.37 -13.63
C SER A 200 -12.21 25.73 -15.00
N ILE A 201 -12.52 24.75 -15.88
CA ILE A 201 -13.01 25.02 -17.26
C ILE A 201 -14.29 25.87 -17.25
N GLY A 202 -15.19 25.63 -16.28
CA GLY A 202 -16.41 26.42 -16.10
C GLY A 202 -17.23 26.55 -17.40
N LYS A 203 -17.46 27.80 -17.83
CA LYS A 203 -18.24 28.13 -19.03
C LYS A 203 -17.40 28.23 -20.32
N ASP A 204 -16.07 28.15 -20.20
CA ASP A 204 -15.17 28.39 -21.33
C ASP A 204 -15.18 27.24 -22.34
N SER A 205 -15.67 26.06 -21.94
CA SER A 205 -15.72 24.83 -22.72
C SER A 205 -14.34 24.22 -23.04
N ILE A 206 -13.24 24.91 -22.70
CA ILE A 206 -11.87 24.43 -22.86
C ILE A 206 -10.96 24.94 -21.73
N SER A 207 -10.00 24.12 -21.29
CA SER A 207 -9.00 24.49 -20.30
C SER A 207 -7.88 25.37 -20.87
N ASN A 208 -7.05 25.93 -19.98
CA ASN A 208 -5.71 26.38 -20.36
C ASN A 208 -4.83 25.17 -20.75
N PRO A 209 -3.79 25.37 -21.59
CA PRO A 209 -2.82 24.33 -21.87
C PRO A 209 -2.00 24.00 -20.62
N ILE A 210 -1.82 22.72 -20.36
CA ILE A 210 -1.00 22.21 -19.25
C ILE A 210 -0.05 21.13 -19.75
N GLU A 211 1.07 20.97 -19.07
CA GLU A 211 2.03 19.92 -19.36
C GLU A 211 1.79 18.73 -18.43
N ILE A 212 1.66 17.53 -18.99
CA ILE A 212 1.50 16.27 -18.26
C ILE A 212 2.55 15.30 -18.77
N ASP A 213 3.45 14.84 -17.91
CA ASP A 213 4.39 13.77 -18.24
C ASP A 213 3.66 12.41 -18.26
N PRO A 214 3.83 11.54 -19.28
CA PRO A 214 4.63 11.69 -20.50
C PRO A 214 3.84 12.16 -21.73
N LEU A 215 2.61 12.66 -21.55
CA LEU A 215 1.73 13.08 -22.65
C LEU A 215 2.18 14.39 -23.33
N GLY A 216 3.05 15.18 -22.69
CA GLY A 216 3.45 16.50 -23.13
C GLY A 216 2.38 17.55 -22.88
N TRP A 217 2.26 18.54 -23.77
CA TRP A 217 1.26 19.60 -23.64
C TRP A 217 -0.12 19.11 -24.05
N VAL A 218 -1.11 19.33 -23.18
CA VAL A 218 -2.50 18.93 -23.40
C VAL A 218 -3.48 20.04 -23.03
N MET A 219 -4.69 19.93 -23.57
CA MET A 219 -5.86 20.73 -23.20
C MET A 219 -7.07 19.82 -23.00
N PHE A 220 -7.99 20.24 -22.15
CA PHE A 220 -9.24 19.52 -21.88
C PHE A 220 -10.41 20.29 -22.46
N ARG A 221 -11.19 19.64 -23.30
CA ARG A 221 -12.48 20.15 -23.78
C ARG A 221 -13.58 19.60 -22.89
N LEU A 222 -14.43 20.47 -22.36
CA LEU A 222 -15.61 20.05 -21.61
C LEU A 222 -16.63 19.40 -22.55
N MET A 223 -16.95 18.14 -22.28
CA MET A 223 -17.99 17.40 -22.99
C MET A 223 -19.29 17.48 -22.21
N GLN A 224 -19.25 17.11 -20.93
CA GLN A 224 -20.42 17.11 -20.06
C GLN A 224 -20.04 17.32 -18.60
N LYS A 225 -20.93 17.94 -17.84
CA LYS A 225 -20.89 17.92 -16.38
C LYS A 225 -22.09 17.13 -15.87
N LYS A 226 -21.83 16.04 -15.14
CA LYS A 226 -22.84 15.13 -14.59
C LYS A 226 -22.86 15.24 -13.07
N SER A 227 -24.02 14.98 -12.48
CA SER A 227 -24.14 14.79 -11.04
C SER A 227 -23.69 13.38 -10.69
N ASN A 228 -22.83 13.22 -9.69
CA ASN A 228 -22.51 11.91 -9.13
C ASN A 228 -23.61 11.53 -8.14
N GLU A 229 -24.58 10.73 -8.60
CA GLU A 229 -25.73 10.33 -7.79
C GLU A 229 -25.34 9.59 -6.51
N GLN A 230 -24.30 8.76 -6.56
CA GLN A 230 -23.84 7.99 -5.38
C GLN A 230 -23.36 8.93 -4.29
N LEU A 231 -22.55 9.93 -4.64
CA LEU A 231 -22.04 10.93 -3.69
C LEU A 231 -23.11 11.92 -3.25
N MET A 232 -24.10 12.20 -4.10
CA MET A 232 -25.24 13.07 -3.76
C MET A 232 -26.22 12.43 -2.76
N ARG A 233 -26.31 11.10 -2.74
CA ARG A 233 -27.12 10.35 -1.76
C ARG A 233 -26.50 10.32 -0.36
N LEU A 234 -25.22 10.64 -0.23
CA LEU A 234 -24.55 10.70 1.07
C LEU A 234 -25.06 11.88 1.91
N SER A 235 -25.13 11.67 3.23
CA SER A 235 -25.45 12.73 4.18
C SER A 235 -24.40 13.87 4.11
N HIS A 236 -24.74 15.06 4.61
CA HIS A 236 -23.76 16.14 4.68
C HIS A 236 -22.51 15.77 5.52
N PRO A 237 -22.64 15.16 6.72
CA PRO A 237 -21.50 14.65 7.48
C PRO A 237 -20.62 13.65 6.72
N ASP A 238 -21.22 12.71 5.97
CA ASP A 238 -20.44 11.71 5.23
C ASP A 238 -19.68 12.33 4.05
N ARG A 239 -20.28 13.31 3.37
CA ARG A 239 -19.59 14.07 2.32
C ARG A 239 -18.43 14.90 2.89
N LEU A 240 -18.64 15.52 4.06
CA LEU A 240 -17.59 16.26 4.75
C LEU A 240 -16.41 15.34 5.07
N ARG A 241 -16.65 14.19 5.71
CA ARG A 241 -15.61 13.20 6.03
C ARG A 241 -14.86 12.73 4.78
N LYS A 242 -15.59 12.46 3.69
CA LYS A 242 -14.97 12.04 2.42
C LYS A 242 -14.08 13.13 1.82
N VAL A 243 -14.52 14.39 1.84
CA VAL A 243 -13.71 15.52 1.39
C VAL A 243 -12.46 15.69 2.25
N GLU A 244 -12.61 15.65 3.57
CA GLU A 244 -11.50 15.75 4.51
C GLU A 244 -10.47 14.65 4.27
N ASN A 245 -10.90 13.41 4.07
CA ASN A 245 -10.01 12.28 3.81
C ASN A 245 -9.26 12.41 2.48
N ILE A 246 -9.91 12.91 1.42
CA ILE A 246 -9.25 13.20 0.14
C ILE A 246 -8.18 14.30 0.30
N ILE A 247 -8.49 15.38 1.02
CA ILE A 247 -7.53 16.48 1.25
C ILE A 247 -6.37 16.01 2.11
N LYS A 248 -6.68 15.28 3.18
CA LYS A 248 -5.69 14.68 4.09
C LYS A 248 -4.72 13.81 3.31
N GLN A 249 -5.22 12.86 2.51
CA GLN A 249 -4.38 11.98 1.69
C GLN A 249 -3.46 12.75 0.74
N ARG A 250 -3.96 13.78 0.05
CA ARG A 250 -3.15 14.59 -0.88
C ARG A 250 -1.99 15.29 -0.17
N LYS A 251 -2.28 15.88 0.99
CA LYS A 251 -1.27 16.57 1.79
C LYS A 251 -0.28 15.58 2.39
N GLU A 252 -0.78 14.45 2.87
CA GLU A 252 0.01 13.34 3.36
C GLU A 252 1.01 12.86 2.30
N ASP A 253 0.56 12.55 1.07
CA ASP A 253 1.41 12.13 -0.04
C ASP A 253 2.47 13.19 -0.41
N SER A 254 2.07 14.46 -0.47
CA SER A 254 2.97 15.58 -0.80
C SER A 254 4.05 15.80 0.28
N ILE A 255 3.66 15.80 1.55
CA ILE A 255 4.57 15.97 2.68
C ILE A 255 5.49 14.75 2.79
N ALA A 256 4.95 13.53 2.70
CA ALA A 256 5.71 12.29 2.74
C ALA A 256 6.77 12.25 1.63
N THR A 257 6.39 12.61 0.40
CA THR A 257 7.33 12.70 -0.73
C THR A 257 8.50 13.65 -0.43
N THR A 258 8.19 14.82 0.13
CA THR A 258 9.21 15.83 0.48
C THR A 258 10.13 15.34 1.59
N VAL A 259 9.56 14.78 2.67
CA VAL A 259 10.32 14.23 3.80
C VAL A 259 11.19 13.06 3.36
N PHE A 260 10.65 12.12 2.59
CA PHE A 260 11.40 10.97 2.12
C PHE A 260 12.50 11.36 1.13
N ALA A 261 12.26 12.34 0.26
CA ALA A 261 13.29 12.89 -0.62
C ALA A 261 14.44 13.51 0.20
N SER A 262 14.15 14.19 1.31
CA SER A 262 15.22 14.76 2.16
C SER A 262 16.17 13.70 2.74
N VAL A 263 15.69 12.47 2.96
CA VAL A 263 16.50 11.34 3.43
C VAL A 263 17.22 10.63 2.28
N THR A 264 16.53 10.46 1.16
CA THR A 264 16.97 9.59 0.05
C THR A 264 17.76 10.30 -1.03
N SER A 265 17.42 11.55 -1.39
CA SER A 265 18.08 12.30 -2.47
C SER A 265 19.58 12.54 -2.27
N PRO A 266 20.11 12.71 -1.02
CA PRO A 266 21.55 12.80 -0.80
C PRO A 266 22.31 11.47 -1.01
N GLN A 267 21.61 10.35 -1.12
CA GLN A 267 22.20 9.02 -1.18
C GLN A 267 22.39 8.57 -2.63
N ARG A 268 23.53 7.92 -2.88
CA ARG A 268 23.78 7.19 -4.13
C ARG A 268 23.83 5.69 -3.82
N ALA A 269 22.97 4.93 -4.49
CA ALA A 269 22.91 3.49 -4.38
C ALA A 269 23.26 2.86 -5.73
N GLU A 270 24.15 1.88 -5.71
CA GLU A 270 24.61 1.16 -6.90
C GLU A 270 24.31 -0.33 -6.76
N ALA A 271 23.54 -0.87 -7.70
CA ALA A 271 23.27 -2.29 -7.75
C ALA A 271 24.38 -3.03 -8.50
N ASN A 272 24.78 -4.20 -7.99
CA ASN A 272 25.69 -5.10 -8.69
C ASN A 272 25.00 -5.59 -9.99
N PRO A 273 25.53 -5.27 -11.19
CA PRO A 273 24.86 -5.59 -12.44
C PRO A 273 24.70 -7.10 -12.67
N GLU A 274 25.71 -7.89 -12.30
CA GLU A 274 25.68 -9.35 -12.48
C GLU A 274 24.55 -9.97 -11.64
N LEU A 275 24.52 -9.66 -10.34
CA LEU A 275 23.49 -10.13 -9.41
C LEU A 275 22.09 -9.70 -9.85
N PHE A 276 21.94 -8.45 -10.33
CA PHE A 276 20.67 -7.95 -10.84
C PHE A 276 20.18 -8.75 -12.06
N LEU A 277 21.07 -9.00 -13.03
CA LEU A 277 20.72 -9.76 -14.23
C LEU A 277 20.35 -11.20 -13.88
N MET A 278 21.13 -11.88 -13.03
CA MET A 278 20.80 -13.24 -12.59
C MET A 278 19.47 -13.32 -11.84
N LEU A 279 19.14 -12.30 -11.03
CA LEU A 279 17.86 -12.24 -10.33
C LEU A 279 16.70 -12.06 -11.33
N ALA A 280 16.83 -11.11 -12.27
CA ALA A 280 15.82 -10.86 -13.29
C ALA A 280 15.58 -12.10 -14.17
N ASP A 281 16.65 -12.78 -14.58
CA ASP A 281 16.58 -14.00 -15.39
C ASP A 281 15.95 -15.15 -14.59
N SER A 282 16.26 -15.27 -13.30
CA SER A 282 15.66 -16.27 -12.41
C SER A 282 14.16 -16.07 -12.22
N ILE A 283 13.73 -14.84 -11.98
CA ILE A 283 12.31 -14.48 -11.88
C ILE A 283 11.62 -14.79 -13.22
N THR A 284 12.22 -14.38 -14.33
CA THR A 284 11.67 -14.63 -15.67
C THR A 284 11.51 -16.12 -15.96
N ALA A 285 12.52 -16.93 -15.63
CA ALA A 285 12.48 -18.38 -15.85
C ALA A 285 11.41 -19.05 -14.99
N MET A 286 11.35 -18.71 -13.70
CA MET A 286 10.35 -19.24 -12.76
C MET A 286 8.92 -18.91 -13.20
N MET A 287 8.67 -17.66 -13.58
CA MET A 287 7.33 -17.23 -13.98
C MET A 287 6.92 -17.75 -15.36
N LYS A 288 7.87 -18.04 -16.26
CA LYS A 288 7.59 -18.69 -17.55
C LYS A 288 7.35 -20.19 -17.41
N ALA A 289 7.98 -20.85 -16.44
CA ALA A 289 7.80 -22.27 -16.21
C ALA A 289 6.37 -22.62 -15.78
N ASP A 290 5.71 -21.74 -15.03
CA ASP A 290 4.31 -21.90 -14.61
C ASP A 290 3.53 -20.57 -14.67
N SER A 291 3.37 -20.04 -15.89
CA SER A 291 2.74 -18.74 -16.09
C SER A 291 1.30 -18.67 -15.56
N ALA A 292 0.60 -19.81 -15.50
CA ALA A 292 -0.77 -19.88 -15.01
C ALA A 292 -0.84 -19.71 -13.49
N ALA A 293 0.07 -20.34 -12.73
CA ALA A 293 0.13 -20.19 -11.28
C ALA A 293 0.44 -18.75 -10.84
N TYR A 294 1.18 -17.99 -11.66
CA TYR A 294 1.56 -16.62 -11.35
C TYR A 294 0.59 -15.55 -11.89
N PHE A 295 -0.41 -15.90 -12.72
CA PHE A 295 -1.29 -14.90 -13.31
C PHE A 295 -2.55 -14.66 -12.46
N SER A 296 -2.74 -13.42 -12.01
CA SER A 296 -3.91 -13.02 -11.23
C SER A 296 -4.33 -11.58 -11.55
N LYS A 297 -5.65 -11.36 -11.73
CA LYS A 297 -6.26 -10.05 -11.98
C LYS A 297 -5.57 -9.23 -13.09
N GLY A 298 -5.15 -9.90 -14.17
CA GLY A 298 -4.54 -9.23 -15.33
C GLY A 298 -3.04 -8.97 -15.24
N MET A 299 -2.36 -9.43 -14.18
CA MET A 299 -0.91 -9.29 -14.01
C MET A 299 -0.28 -10.61 -13.57
N TYR A 300 1.02 -10.73 -13.79
CA TYR A 300 1.81 -11.82 -13.21
C TYR A 300 2.34 -11.39 -11.84
N VAL A 301 1.86 -12.00 -10.77
CA VAL A 301 2.17 -11.67 -9.39
C VAL A 301 3.35 -12.51 -8.91
N PHE A 302 4.23 -11.89 -8.13
CA PHE A 302 5.36 -12.54 -7.49
C PHE A 302 5.00 -12.86 -6.02
N PRO A 303 4.55 -14.09 -5.71
CA PRO A 303 4.11 -14.46 -4.36
C PRO A 303 5.27 -14.67 -3.39
N SER A 304 4.98 -14.68 -2.10
CA SER A 304 5.96 -14.97 -1.04
C SER A 304 6.60 -16.36 -1.15
N THR A 305 5.91 -17.34 -1.74
CA THR A 305 6.45 -18.68 -2.02
C THR A 305 7.60 -18.63 -3.02
N ALA A 306 7.47 -17.82 -4.08
CA ALA A 306 8.52 -17.62 -5.08
C ALA A 306 9.78 -16.96 -4.49
N VAL A 307 9.61 -16.06 -3.50
CA VAL A 307 10.74 -15.48 -2.75
C VAL A 307 11.53 -16.57 -2.02
N THR A 308 10.84 -17.53 -1.41
CA THR A 308 11.47 -18.64 -0.68
C THR A 308 12.30 -19.52 -1.63
N GLU A 309 11.79 -19.78 -2.83
CA GLU A 309 12.51 -20.51 -3.87
C GLU A 309 13.75 -19.75 -4.36
N LEU A 310 13.64 -18.43 -4.57
CA LEU A 310 14.79 -17.60 -4.90
C LEU A 310 15.83 -17.57 -3.77
N GLN A 311 15.40 -17.47 -2.50
CA GLN A 311 16.31 -17.53 -1.37
C GLN A 311 17.08 -18.85 -1.32
N LYS A 312 16.43 -19.98 -1.63
CA LYS A 312 17.11 -21.28 -1.79
C LYS A 312 18.09 -21.26 -2.96
N LYS A 313 17.69 -20.74 -4.12
CA LYS A 313 18.53 -20.67 -5.33
C LYS A 313 19.78 -19.80 -5.11
N PHE A 314 19.65 -18.70 -4.38
CA PHE A 314 20.73 -17.77 -4.07
C PHE A 314 21.43 -18.06 -2.74
N ALA A 315 21.22 -19.23 -2.12
CA ALA A 315 21.75 -19.54 -0.79
C ALA A 315 23.27 -19.37 -0.67
N SER A 316 24.03 -19.81 -1.69
CA SER A 316 25.50 -19.68 -1.71
C SER A 316 25.99 -18.25 -1.88
N ARG A 317 25.16 -17.36 -2.42
CA ARG A 317 25.45 -15.93 -2.68
C ARG A 317 24.66 -15.01 -1.77
N ARG A 318 24.03 -15.56 -0.73
CA ARG A 318 23.08 -14.82 0.13
C ARG A 318 23.69 -13.56 0.74
N ASN A 319 24.97 -13.62 1.08
CA ASN A 319 25.70 -12.54 1.74
C ASN A 319 26.46 -11.63 0.76
N ASP A 320 26.44 -11.93 -0.54
CA ASP A 320 27.06 -11.07 -1.56
C ASP A 320 26.41 -9.69 -1.54
N HIS A 321 27.20 -8.63 -1.70
CA HIS A 321 26.70 -7.27 -1.76
C HIS A 321 25.92 -7.04 -3.07
N PHE A 322 24.61 -6.93 -2.95
CA PHE A 322 23.71 -6.65 -4.06
C PHE A 322 23.59 -5.14 -4.30
N ILE A 323 23.44 -4.34 -3.23
CA ILE A 323 23.45 -2.86 -3.30
C ILE A 323 24.62 -2.32 -2.49
N THR A 324 25.34 -1.35 -3.06
CA THR A 324 26.34 -0.54 -2.36
C THR A 324 25.79 0.87 -2.13
N ILE A 325 25.84 1.34 -0.88
CA ILE A 325 25.42 2.70 -0.49
C ILE A 325 26.48 3.23 0.48
N ALA A 326 26.75 4.54 0.46
CA ALA A 326 27.72 5.17 1.36
C ALA A 326 27.44 4.90 2.86
N SER A 327 26.16 4.76 3.24
CA SER A 327 25.74 4.46 4.61
C SER A 327 25.73 2.96 4.97
N GLY A 328 26.11 2.08 4.04
CA GLY A 328 26.17 0.63 4.24
C GLY A 328 25.54 -0.16 3.09
N ASN A 329 25.97 -1.39 2.92
CA ASN A 329 25.54 -2.26 1.81
C ASN A 329 24.23 -3.00 2.13
N LEU A 330 23.60 -3.56 1.10
CA LEU A 330 22.55 -4.57 1.22
C LEU A 330 22.99 -5.85 0.52
N SER A 331 22.81 -6.98 1.20
CA SER A 331 23.07 -8.31 0.68
C SER A 331 21.97 -8.81 -0.27
N VAL A 332 22.26 -9.85 -1.06
CA VAL A 332 21.24 -10.55 -1.86
C VAL A 332 20.06 -11.00 -0.98
N GLY A 333 20.35 -11.55 0.20
CA GLY A 333 19.33 -12.02 1.13
C GLY A 333 18.40 -10.90 1.60
N GLU A 334 18.96 -9.75 1.97
CA GLU A 334 18.17 -8.57 2.40
C GLU A 334 17.32 -8.02 1.27
N VAL A 335 17.84 -7.96 0.04
CA VAL A 335 17.07 -7.52 -1.14
C VAL A 335 15.91 -8.48 -1.43
N LEU A 336 16.13 -9.79 -1.38
CA LEU A 336 15.07 -10.79 -1.60
C LEU A 336 13.96 -10.70 -0.55
N VAL A 337 14.32 -10.51 0.73
CA VAL A 337 13.34 -10.27 1.80
C VAL A 337 12.55 -8.99 1.51
N GLY A 338 13.23 -7.90 1.15
CA GLY A 338 12.58 -6.63 0.80
C GLY A 338 11.60 -6.77 -0.37
N LEU A 339 11.97 -7.51 -1.41
CA LEU A 339 11.09 -7.77 -2.55
C LEU A 339 9.86 -8.58 -2.16
N GLY A 340 10.00 -9.55 -1.25
CA GLY A 340 8.87 -10.34 -0.76
C GLY A 340 7.81 -9.54 -0.01
N ASN A 341 8.18 -8.39 0.54
CA ASN A 341 7.26 -7.49 1.23
C ASN A 341 6.53 -6.52 0.28
N ASN A 342 6.97 -6.37 -0.97
CA ASN A 342 6.47 -5.35 -1.91
C ASN A 342 5.33 -5.84 -2.83
N ASN A 343 4.83 -7.09 -2.69
CA ASN A 343 3.76 -7.66 -3.55
C ASN A 343 3.94 -7.33 -5.05
N VAL A 344 5.10 -7.71 -5.61
CA VAL A 344 5.51 -7.30 -6.95
C VAL A 344 4.59 -7.88 -8.03
N GLY A 345 4.06 -7.02 -8.90
CA GLY A 345 3.25 -7.39 -10.06
C GLY A 345 3.91 -6.99 -11.38
N PHE A 346 3.93 -7.90 -12.35
CA PHE A 346 4.49 -7.70 -13.67
C PHE A 346 3.38 -7.66 -14.75
N PRO A 347 3.33 -6.62 -15.59
CA PRO A 347 2.32 -6.52 -16.65
C PRO A 347 2.57 -7.49 -17.81
N SER A 348 3.82 -7.96 -17.98
CA SER A 348 4.13 -9.05 -18.90
C SER A 348 5.39 -9.80 -18.49
N LEU A 349 5.60 -10.99 -19.09
CA LEU A 349 6.79 -11.81 -18.92
C LEU A 349 7.94 -11.46 -19.91
N LYS A 350 7.88 -10.28 -20.55
CA LYS A 350 8.99 -9.79 -21.37
C LYS A 350 10.12 -9.36 -20.44
N LEU A 351 11.34 -9.83 -20.73
CA LEU A 351 12.51 -9.62 -19.87
C LEU A 351 12.76 -8.14 -19.55
N GLU A 352 12.66 -7.25 -20.55
CA GLU A 352 12.84 -5.81 -20.36
C GLU A 352 11.78 -5.19 -19.42
N GLN A 353 10.54 -5.68 -19.47
CA GLN A 353 9.50 -5.22 -18.54
C GLN A 353 9.75 -5.75 -17.13
N ILE A 354 10.16 -7.02 -17.00
CA ILE A 354 10.56 -7.60 -15.70
C ILE A 354 11.71 -6.80 -15.10
N ARG A 355 12.77 -6.52 -15.88
CA ARG A 355 13.91 -5.71 -15.43
C ARG A 355 13.49 -4.32 -14.97
N SER A 356 12.62 -3.64 -15.74
CA SER A 356 12.12 -2.31 -15.38
C SER A 356 11.33 -2.33 -14.06
N VAL A 357 10.38 -3.26 -13.92
CA VAL A 357 9.57 -3.41 -12.70
C VAL A 357 10.46 -3.80 -11.51
N LEU A 358 11.38 -4.74 -11.70
CA LEU A 358 12.31 -5.18 -10.66
C LEU A 358 13.20 -4.03 -10.19
N ASN A 359 13.74 -3.24 -11.12
CA ASN A 359 14.56 -2.07 -10.79
C ASN A 359 13.77 -1.06 -9.93
N ASN A 360 12.51 -0.79 -10.26
CA ASN A 360 11.66 0.10 -9.45
C ASN A 360 11.39 -0.48 -8.05
N ASN A 361 11.15 -1.79 -7.95
CA ASN A 361 10.94 -2.44 -6.65
C ASN A 361 12.21 -2.46 -5.79
N ILE A 362 13.39 -2.64 -6.40
CA ILE A 362 14.68 -2.51 -5.71
C ILE A 362 14.89 -1.08 -5.20
N LYS A 363 14.50 -0.05 -5.97
CA LYS A 363 14.52 1.34 -5.48
C LYS A 363 13.63 1.51 -4.24
N THR A 364 12.45 0.91 -4.22
CA THR A 364 11.57 0.90 -3.03
C THR A 364 12.23 0.19 -1.84
N VAL A 365 12.89 -0.95 -2.06
CA VAL A 365 13.64 -1.64 -1.00
C VAL A 365 14.75 -0.74 -0.43
N ILE A 366 15.52 -0.07 -1.29
CA ILE A 366 16.57 0.87 -0.90
C ILE A 366 15.99 2.05 -0.11
N GLN A 367 14.91 2.65 -0.59
CA GLN A 367 14.22 3.74 0.10
C GLN A 367 13.76 3.31 1.49
N ASN A 368 13.11 2.15 1.60
CA ASN A 368 12.63 1.62 2.88
C ASN A 368 13.79 1.38 3.85
N GLU A 369 14.92 0.86 3.38
CA GLU A 369 16.10 0.68 4.21
C GLU A 369 16.67 2.03 4.69
N LEU A 370 16.84 3.01 3.78
CA LEU A 370 17.37 4.32 4.13
C LEU A 370 16.51 5.04 5.18
N LEU A 371 15.19 4.97 5.03
CA LEU A 371 14.25 5.52 6.02
C LEU A 371 14.36 4.80 7.37
N SER A 372 14.52 3.48 7.36
CA SER A 372 14.70 2.68 8.58
C SER A 372 16.00 3.07 9.29
N ARG A 373 17.11 3.21 8.55
CA ARG A 373 18.40 3.68 9.09
C ARG A 373 18.32 5.07 9.71
N GLU A 374 17.62 5.99 9.06
CA GLU A 374 17.42 7.34 9.61
C GLU A 374 16.60 7.31 10.90
N GLY A 375 15.56 6.49 10.97
CA GLY A 375 14.81 6.28 12.21
C GLY A 375 15.64 5.63 13.33
N LEU A 376 16.45 4.61 13.00
CA LEU A 376 17.37 3.95 13.94
C LEU A 376 18.42 4.92 14.50
N LYS A 377 18.98 5.78 13.64
CA LYS A 377 19.91 6.84 14.03
C LYS A 377 19.31 7.82 15.04
N ARG A 378 17.99 8.02 14.99
CA ARG A 378 17.22 8.85 15.93
C ARG A 378 16.72 8.10 17.16
N ASN A 379 17.16 6.85 17.36
CA ASN A 379 16.75 5.97 18.45
C ASN A 379 15.24 5.68 18.51
N LEU A 380 14.54 5.70 17.35
CA LEU A 380 13.10 5.46 17.32
C LEU A 380 12.71 4.02 17.71
N GLN A 381 13.63 3.06 17.57
CA GLN A 381 13.47 1.68 18.04
C GLN A 381 13.33 1.57 19.57
N GLN A 382 13.71 2.61 20.30
CA GLN A 382 13.59 2.63 21.77
C GLN A 382 12.27 3.25 22.26
N THR A 383 11.41 3.71 21.36
CA THR A 383 10.12 4.30 21.73
C THR A 383 9.16 3.22 22.25
N GLU A 384 8.23 3.63 23.13
CA GLU A 384 7.21 2.72 23.68
C GLU A 384 6.40 2.05 22.57
N ASN A 385 5.97 2.82 21.57
CA ASN A 385 5.19 2.30 20.44
C ASN A 385 5.94 1.23 19.65
N VAL A 386 7.18 1.50 19.23
CA VAL A 386 7.94 0.53 18.42
C VAL A 386 8.23 -0.74 19.22
N ARG A 387 8.64 -0.61 20.48
CA ARG A 387 8.89 -1.76 21.35
C ARG A 387 7.62 -2.57 21.60
N HIS A 388 6.50 -1.89 21.81
CA HIS A 388 5.19 -2.52 21.98
C HIS A 388 4.83 -3.35 20.75
N ASP A 389 4.84 -2.74 19.56
CA ASP A 389 4.46 -3.41 18.31
C ASP A 389 5.36 -4.62 18.02
N ILE A 390 6.68 -4.47 18.15
CA ILE A 390 7.62 -5.59 18.00
C ILE A 390 7.29 -6.71 18.99
N SER A 391 7.07 -6.38 20.26
CA SER A 391 6.79 -7.39 21.30
C SER A 391 5.49 -8.16 21.02
N THR A 392 4.45 -7.49 20.54
CA THR A 392 3.17 -8.12 20.20
C THR A 392 3.35 -9.16 19.09
N TRP A 393 4.10 -8.83 18.04
CA TRP A 393 4.38 -9.76 16.94
C TRP A 393 5.30 -10.91 17.35
N LEU A 394 6.31 -10.65 18.20
CA LEU A 394 7.19 -11.70 18.71
C LEU A 394 6.46 -12.66 19.64
N ASP A 395 5.52 -12.17 20.44
CA ASP A 395 4.69 -13.00 21.31
C ASP A 395 3.79 -13.91 20.48
N ASN A 396 3.14 -13.38 19.45
CA ASN A 396 2.36 -14.19 18.51
C ASN A 396 3.24 -15.23 17.79
N ARG A 397 4.45 -14.87 17.36
CA ARG A 397 5.38 -15.83 16.74
C ARG A 397 5.73 -16.97 17.71
N LYS A 398 6.05 -16.63 18.96
CA LYS A 398 6.42 -17.60 20.00
C LYS A 398 5.25 -18.50 20.39
N SER A 399 4.05 -17.95 20.52
CA SER A 399 2.86 -18.74 20.84
C SER A 399 2.56 -19.78 19.75
N LEU A 400 2.68 -19.40 18.47
CA LEU A 400 2.50 -20.31 17.35
C LEU A 400 3.55 -21.42 17.31
N LEU A 401 4.81 -21.08 17.61
CA LEU A 401 5.88 -22.07 17.70
C LEU A 401 5.67 -23.03 18.88
N MET A 402 5.24 -22.53 20.04
CA MET A 402 4.90 -23.37 21.20
C MET A 402 3.73 -24.29 20.89
N LEU A 403 2.66 -23.75 20.31
CA LEU A 403 1.49 -24.53 19.95
C LEU A 403 1.88 -25.66 18.98
N ARG A 404 2.72 -25.37 18.00
CA ARG A 404 3.25 -26.39 17.09
C ARG A 404 4.06 -27.44 17.85
N ALA A 405 4.94 -27.03 18.76
CA ALA A 405 5.71 -27.97 19.58
C ALA A 405 4.78 -28.89 20.40
N ILE A 406 3.70 -28.36 20.98
CA ILE A 406 2.69 -29.16 21.69
C ILE A 406 1.98 -30.12 20.74
N ILE A 407 1.49 -29.64 19.59
CA ILE A 407 0.79 -30.47 18.60
C ILE A 407 1.69 -31.62 18.12
N ASP A 408 2.97 -31.35 17.89
CA ASP A 408 3.95 -32.35 17.45
C ASP A 408 4.20 -33.45 18.52
N THR A 409 3.77 -33.25 19.78
CA THR A 409 3.78 -34.31 20.82
C THR A 409 2.53 -35.19 20.83
N VAL A 410 1.44 -34.77 20.18
CA VAL A 410 0.19 -35.52 20.18
C VAL A 410 0.30 -36.68 19.19
N GLN A 411 0.25 -37.91 19.72
CA GLN A 411 0.12 -39.12 18.91
C GLN A 411 -1.35 -39.51 18.89
N ILE A 412 -1.96 -39.52 17.71
CA ILE A 412 -3.34 -39.96 17.50
C ILE A 412 -3.29 -41.33 16.81
N SER A 413 -3.93 -42.32 17.40
CA SER A 413 -4.07 -43.64 16.81
C SER A 413 -5.18 -43.67 15.75
N ASN A 414 -5.09 -44.59 14.79
CA ASN A 414 -6.16 -44.77 13.80
C ASN A 414 -7.50 -45.16 14.45
N GLU A 415 -7.47 -45.85 15.59
CA GLU A 415 -8.65 -46.25 16.35
C GLU A 415 -9.36 -45.03 16.97
N GLU A 416 -8.60 -44.06 17.49
CA GLU A 416 -9.16 -42.79 17.99
C GLU A 416 -9.80 -41.98 16.86
N ILE A 417 -9.17 -41.95 15.68
CA ILE A 417 -9.74 -41.28 14.50
C ILE A 417 -11.05 -41.97 14.10
N GLU A 418 -11.06 -43.30 14.02
CA GLU A 418 -12.24 -44.06 13.61
C GLU A 418 -13.40 -43.93 14.62
N ASN A 419 -13.08 -43.93 15.92
CA ASN A 419 -14.06 -43.68 16.98
C ASN A 419 -14.65 -42.27 16.90
N GLU A 420 -13.83 -41.24 16.64
CA GLU A 420 -14.30 -39.85 16.47
C GLU A 420 -15.25 -39.73 15.27
N TYR A 421 -14.91 -40.35 14.13
CA TYR A 421 -15.78 -40.39 12.95
C TYR A 421 -17.11 -41.09 13.21
N GLN A 422 -17.11 -42.18 14.00
CA GLN A 422 -18.33 -42.91 14.34
C GLN A 422 -19.19 -42.18 15.37
N GLN A 423 -18.59 -41.41 16.28
CA GLN A 423 -19.31 -40.68 17.33
C GLN A 423 -19.88 -39.34 16.86
N HIS A 424 -19.30 -38.75 15.82
CA HIS A 424 -19.71 -37.43 15.28
C HIS A 424 -19.93 -37.43 13.76
N PRO A 425 -20.74 -38.35 13.20
CA PRO A 425 -20.95 -38.47 11.76
C PRO A 425 -21.49 -37.18 11.13
N GLU A 426 -22.34 -36.44 11.85
CA GLU A 426 -22.91 -35.17 11.41
C GLU A 426 -21.88 -34.06 11.16
N GLN A 427 -20.69 -34.10 11.77
CA GLN A 427 -19.64 -33.10 11.58
C GLN A 427 -18.82 -33.33 10.31
N TYR A 428 -18.78 -34.57 9.83
CA TYR A 428 -17.96 -34.99 8.69
C TYR A 428 -18.79 -35.32 7.44
N GLY A 429 -20.09 -35.07 7.47
CA GLY A 429 -20.99 -35.18 6.33
C GLY A 429 -21.42 -36.61 6.00
N ALA A 430 -21.47 -37.50 7.00
CA ALA A 430 -21.96 -38.87 6.90
C ALA A 430 -23.42 -39.02 7.33
#